data_AF-A0A351X242-F1
#
_entry.id   AF-A0A351X242-F1
#
_cell.length_a   1.000
_cell.length_b   1.000
_cell.length_c   1.000
_cell.angle_alpha   90.00
_cell.angle_beta   90.00
_cell.angle_gamma   90.00
#
_symmetry.space_group_name_H-M   'P 1'
#
loop_
_entity.id
_entity.type
_entity.pdbx_description
1 polymer ?
#
loop_
_entity_poly.entity_id
_entity_poly.type
_entity_poly.pdbx_seq_one_letter_code
_entity_poly.pdbx_strand_id
1 'polypeptide(L)'
;MQNRNHFRQLLFIVPPLFAMAGASIDEFARWVKQQAVRAGLVALGLLPGIIAGFWLHPYEYVYYNALVGWTSSVERQFETDYWGTTMCEAAKYVSGQAQPGDTVLFTGPTLSQLFERCATHPFNYIFGPSESLTEEPGVAVFWSRFDNDIVLYPEFDPVFTIRRGKTVFAVVKVMP
;
A
#
# COMPACT_ATOMS: atom_id res chain seq x y z
N MET A 1 9.77 8.50 -21.01
CA MET A 1 9.55 7.19 -21.66
C MET A 1 8.06 6.87 -21.62
N GLN A 2 7.40 6.91 -22.77
CA GLN A 2 5.95 6.66 -22.87
C GLN A 2 5.71 5.17 -23.06
N ASN A 3 5.67 4.42 -21.95
CA ASN A 3 5.22 3.03 -21.97
C ASN A 3 3.72 3.02 -22.29
N ARG A 4 3.36 2.58 -23.49
CA ARG A 4 1.96 2.26 -23.82
C ARG A 4 1.56 1.06 -22.96
N ASN A 5 0.78 1.32 -21.92
CA ASN A 5 0.22 0.30 -21.03
C ASN A 5 -0.82 -0.54 -21.80
N HIS A 6 -0.36 -1.58 -22.51
CA HIS A 6 -1.23 -2.58 -23.14
C HIS A 6 -1.71 -3.65 -22.14
N PHE A 7 -1.38 -3.54 -20.86
CA PHE A 7 -1.75 -4.51 -19.82
C PHE A 7 -3.26 -4.80 -19.77
N ARG A 8 -4.11 -3.83 -20.13
CA ARG A 8 -5.56 -4.01 -20.22
C ARG A 8 -5.97 -5.14 -21.17
N GLN A 9 -5.17 -5.44 -22.19
CA GLN A 9 -5.43 -6.54 -23.13
C GLN A 9 -5.33 -7.91 -22.45
N LEU A 10 -4.51 -8.06 -21.40
CA LEU A 10 -4.41 -9.31 -20.65
C LEU A 10 -5.69 -9.63 -19.88
N LEU A 11 -6.49 -8.62 -19.53
CA LEU A 11 -7.76 -8.82 -18.83
C LEU A 11 -8.76 -9.67 -19.65
N PHE A 12 -8.65 -9.69 -20.98
CA PHE A 12 -9.49 -10.53 -21.84
C PHE A 12 -9.10 -12.01 -21.79
N ILE A 13 -7.87 -12.33 -21.39
CA ILE A 13 -7.38 -13.71 -21.24
C ILE A 13 -7.75 -14.27 -19.86
N VAL A 14 -8.00 -13.41 -18.87
CA VAL A 14 -8.30 -13.81 -17.49
C VAL A 14 -9.53 -14.72 -17.39
N PRO A 15 -10.70 -14.40 -17.98
CA PRO A 15 -11.87 -15.29 -17.91
C PRO A 15 -11.65 -16.70 -18.50
N PRO A 16 -11.15 -16.88 -19.74
CA PRO A 16 -10.91 -18.23 -20.26
C PRO A 16 -9.81 -18.97 -19.47
N LEU A 17 -8.82 -18.26 -18.93
CA LEU A 17 -7.79 -18.86 -18.08
C LEU A 17 -8.39 -19.43 -16.78
N PHE A 18 -9.32 -18.71 -16.14
CA PHE A 18 -10.03 -19.22 -14.96
C PHE A 18 -10.92 -20.42 -15.28
N ALA A 19 -11.61 -20.40 -16.42
CA ALA A 19 -12.40 -21.56 -16.87
C ALA A 19 -11.51 -22.80 -17.07
N MET A 20 -10.36 -22.64 -17.73
CA MET A 20 -9.38 -23.72 -17.91
C MET A 20 -8.80 -24.22 -16.59
N ALA A 21 -8.46 -23.31 -15.67
CA ALA A 21 -7.96 -23.65 -14.34
C ALA A 21 -9.00 -24.45 -13.56
N GLY A 22 -10.27 -24.03 -13.59
CA GLY A 22 -11.38 -24.73 -12.95
C GLY A 22 -11.58 -26.14 -13.51
N ALA A 23 -11.60 -26.29 -14.84
CA ALA A 23 -11.72 -27.60 -15.49
C ALA A 23 -10.54 -28.53 -15.15
N SER A 24 -9.33 -27.96 -15.08
CA SER A 24 -8.13 -28.72 -14.69
C SER A 24 -8.22 -29.18 -13.24
N ILE A 25 -8.60 -28.30 -12.32
CA ILE A 25 -8.76 -28.62 -10.89
C ILE A 25 -9.83 -29.70 -10.70
N ASP A 26 -10.96 -29.63 -11.42
CA ASP A 26 -12.00 -30.66 -11.38
C ASP A 26 -11.46 -32.04 -11.83
N GLU A 27 -10.71 -32.06 -12.93
CA GLU A 27 -10.06 -33.28 -13.42
C GLU A 27 -9.11 -33.89 -12.38
N PHE A 28 -8.22 -33.08 -11.81
CA PHE A 28 -7.29 -33.51 -10.76
C PHE A 28 -8.02 -33.96 -9.50
N ALA A 29 -9.14 -33.32 -9.14
CA ALA A 29 -9.92 -33.70 -7.98
C ALA A 29 -10.50 -35.12 -8.11
N ARG A 30 -10.77 -35.60 -9.34
CA ARG A 30 -11.22 -36.98 -9.57
C ARG A 30 -10.18 -38.02 -9.18
N TRP A 31 -8.89 -37.71 -9.26
CA TRP A 31 -7.81 -38.61 -8.85
C TRP A 31 -7.66 -38.72 -7.34
N VAL A 32 -8.05 -37.67 -6.60
CA VAL A 32 -8.02 -37.65 -5.14
C VAL A 32 -9.33 -38.21 -4.59
N LYS A 33 -9.37 -39.46 -4.13
CA LYS A 33 -10.61 -40.09 -3.65
C LYS A 33 -10.99 -39.71 -2.21
N GLN A 34 -10.03 -39.27 -1.40
CA GLN A 34 -10.25 -38.95 0.01
C GLN A 34 -10.75 -37.51 0.17
N GLN A 35 -11.94 -37.35 0.77
CA GLN A 35 -12.57 -36.03 0.99
C GLN A 35 -11.71 -35.10 1.86
N ALA A 36 -11.04 -35.65 2.88
CA ALA A 36 -10.14 -34.88 3.74
C ALA A 36 -8.96 -34.28 2.95
N VAL A 37 -8.38 -35.04 2.01
CA VAL A 37 -7.28 -34.56 1.16
C VAL A 37 -7.78 -33.47 0.21
N ARG A 38 -8.97 -33.63 -0.38
CA ARG A 38 -9.59 -32.58 -1.21
C ARG A 38 -9.80 -31.29 -0.43
N ALA A 39 -10.40 -31.39 0.77
CA ALA A 39 -10.61 -30.25 1.65
C ALA A 39 -9.28 -29.59 2.04
N GLY A 40 -8.25 -30.37 2.33
CA GLY A 40 -6.89 -29.89 2.59
C GLY A 40 -6.28 -29.12 1.43
N LEU A 41 -6.46 -29.59 0.19
CA LEU A 41 -5.98 -28.87 -1.01
C LEU A 41 -6.72 -27.56 -1.25
N VAL A 42 -8.05 -27.55 -1.07
CA VAL A 42 -8.85 -26.32 -1.16
C VAL A 42 -8.41 -25.32 -0.09
N ALA A 43 -8.24 -25.78 1.16
CA ALA A 43 -7.73 -24.96 2.24
C ALA A 43 -6.33 -24.42 1.93
N LEU A 44 -5.42 -25.25 1.40
CA LEU A 44 -4.08 -24.83 1.01
C LEU A 44 -4.09 -23.73 -0.06
N GLY A 45 -5.04 -23.78 -1.00
CA GLY A 45 -5.20 -22.74 -2.02
C GLY A 45 -5.81 -21.44 -1.51
N LEU A 46 -6.78 -21.51 -0.59
CA LEU A 46 -7.53 -20.33 -0.12
C LEU A 46 -6.91 -19.65 1.11
N LEU A 47 -6.37 -20.43 2.05
CA LEU A 47 -5.89 -19.92 3.33
C LEU A 47 -4.83 -18.81 3.20
N PRO A 48 -3.84 -18.88 2.30
CA PRO A 48 -2.87 -17.79 2.15
C PRO A 48 -3.55 -16.46 1.82
N GLY A 49 -4.54 -16.45 0.92
CA GLY A 49 -5.29 -15.24 0.56
C GLY A 49 -6.17 -14.73 1.69
N ILE A 50 -6.82 -15.62 2.45
CA ILE A 50 -7.64 -15.26 3.61
C ILE A 50 -6.77 -14.63 4.70
N ILE A 51 -5.64 -15.27 5.04
CA ILE A 51 -4.67 -14.77 6.02
C ILE A 51 -4.13 -13.41 5.56
N ALA A 52 -3.80 -13.27 4.27
CA ALA A 52 -3.39 -12.00 3.68
C ALA A 52 -4.45 -10.91 3.85
N GLY A 53 -5.72 -11.22 3.57
CA GLY A 53 -6.81 -10.26 3.70
C GLY A 53 -6.91 -9.67 5.11
N PHE A 54 -6.92 -10.54 6.13
CA PHE A 54 -6.96 -10.08 7.52
C PHE A 54 -5.71 -9.29 7.92
N TRP A 55 -4.53 -9.76 7.51
CA TRP A 55 -3.26 -9.19 7.97
C TRP A 55 -2.90 -7.89 7.25
N LEU A 56 -3.32 -7.75 5.98
CA LEU A 56 -3.10 -6.54 5.20
C LEU A 56 -4.19 -5.49 5.38
N HIS A 57 -5.36 -5.82 5.92
CA HIS A 57 -6.48 -4.87 6.04
C HIS A 57 -6.05 -3.48 6.57
N PRO A 58 -6.45 -2.37 5.93
CA PRO A 58 -7.26 -2.23 4.70
C PRO A 58 -6.45 -2.13 3.38
N TYR A 59 -5.29 -2.77 3.30
CA TYR A 59 -4.33 -2.72 2.19
C TYR A 59 -4.26 -4.04 1.39
N GLU A 60 -5.37 -4.76 1.24
CA GLU A 60 -5.38 -6.10 0.63
C GLU A 60 -4.84 -6.12 -0.81
N TYR A 61 -4.93 -4.99 -1.54
CA TYR A 61 -4.41 -4.88 -2.91
C TYR A 61 -2.88 -4.86 -3.01
N VAL A 62 -2.16 -4.61 -1.90
CA VAL A 62 -0.68 -4.65 -1.89
C VAL A 62 -0.14 -6.07 -1.69
N TYR A 63 -1.02 -7.07 -1.75
CA TYR A 63 -0.66 -8.47 -1.54
C TYR A 63 0.31 -9.00 -2.58
N TYR A 64 1.38 -9.61 -2.08
CA TYR A 64 2.29 -10.44 -2.84
C TYR A 64 2.36 -11.84 -2.21
N ASN A 65 2.45 -12.87 -3.05
CA ASN A 65 2.43 -14.24 -2.60
C ASN A 65 3.60 -14.57 -1.65
N ALA A 66 3.43 -15.60 -0.83
CA ALA A 66 4.44 -16.01 0.15
C ALA A 66 5.78 -16.45 -0.49
N LEU A 67 5.78 -16.89 -1.75
CA LEU A 67 6.98 -17.36 -2.44
C LEU A 67 7.97 -16.23 -2.74
N VAL A 68 7.49 -14.98 -2.86
CA VAL A 68 8.33 -13.79 -3.03
C VAL A 68 8.69 -13.11 -1.70
N GLY A 69 8.45 -13.78 -0.57
CA GLY A 69 8.83 -13.30 0.75
C GLY A 69 7.77 -12.48 1.48
N TRP A 70 6.53 -12.42 0.97
CA TRP A 70 5.44 -11.64 1.57
C TRP A 70 5.91 -10.19 1.85
N THR A 71 5.36 -9.51 2.84
CA THR A 71 5.78 -8.14 3.24
C THR A 71 7.14 -8.02 3.93
N SER A 72 7.96 -9.05 3.88
CA SER A 72 9.33 -8.96 4.41
C SER A 72 10.35 -8.62 3.33
N SER A 73 10.04 -8.94 2.07
CA SER A 73 10.94 -8.76 0.91
C SER A 73 10.32 -7.95 -0.23
N VAL A 74 9.09 -7.48 -0.08
CA VAL A 74 8.38 -6.74 -1.12
C VAL A 74 8.82 -5.27 -1.20
N GLU A 75 9.27 -4.73 -0.08
CA GLU A 75 9.70 -3.33 0.01
C GLU A 75 10.80 -3.02 -1.00
N ARG A 76 10.66 -1.92 -1.76
CA ARG A 76 11.58 -1.43 -2.79
C ARG A 76 11.84 -2.36 -3.99
N GLN A 77 11.37 -3.60 -3.95
CA GLN A 77 11.45 -4.53 -5.07
C GLN A 77 10.17 -4.53 -5.91
N PHE A 78 9.04 -4.17 -5.28
CA PHE A 78 7.75 -4.09 -5.92
C PHE A 78 7.00 -2.81 -5.55
N GLU A 79 6.03 -2.45 -6.38
CA GLU A 79 5.07 -1.37 -6.12
C GLU A 79 4.15 -1.77 -4.95
N THR A 80 4.13 -0.96 -3.89
CA THR A 80 3.34 -1.27 -2.67
C THR A 80 2.03 -0.49 -2.68
N ASP A 81 1.82 0.41 -1.73
CA ASP A 81 0.66 1.28 -1.71
C ASP A 81 0.71 2.23 -2.92
N TYR A 82 0.12 1.83 -4.04
CA TYR A 82 -0.01 2.64 -5.25
C TYR A 82 -1.16 3.66 -5.18
N TRP A 83 -2.22 3.36 -4.43
CA TRP A 83 -3.45 4.16 -4.41
C TRP A 83 -3.46 5.26 -3.35
N GLY A 84 -2.46 5.30 -2.48
CA GLY A 84 -2.33 6.28 -1.39
C GLY A 84 -3.30 6.02 -0.25
N THR A 85 -3.74 4.76 -0.04
CA THR A 85 -4.63 4.37 1.06
C THR A 85 -4.04 4.76 2.42
N THR A 86 -2.70 4.77 2.51
CA THR A 86 -1.94 5.14 3.71
C THR A 86 -2.18 6.58 4.15
N MET A 87 -2.59 7.47 3.24
CA MET A 87 -2.88 8.87 3.57
C MET A 87 -4.02 9.01 4.60
N CYS A 88 -4.98 8.09 4.61
CA CYS A 88 -6.05 8.12 5.61
C CYS A 88 -5.57 7.74 7.01
N GLU A 89 -4.61 6.82 7.11
CA GLU A 89 -3.99 6.45 8.38
C GLU A 89 -3.08 7.57 8.88
N ALA A 90 -2.31 8.19 7.98
CA ALA A 90 -1.53 9.39 8.27
C ALA A 90 -2.41 10.55 8.75
N ALA A 91 -3.55 10.79 8.08
CA ALA A 91 -4.48 11.86 8.44
C ALA A 91 -5.04 11.71 9.85
N LYS A 92 -5.45 10.50 10.22
CA LYS A 92 -5.94 10.22 11.58
C LYS A 92 -4.85 10.41 12.63
N TYR A 93 -3.62 9.97 12.32
CA TYR A 93 -2.48 10.17 13.22
C TYR A 93 -2.19 11.66 13.42
N VAL A 94 -1.98 12.41 12.33
CA VAL A 94 -1.65 13.84 12.37
C VAL A 94 -2.77 14.64 13.01
N SER A 95 -4.04 14.35 12.72
CA SER A 95 -5.19 15.02 13.35
C SER A 95 -5.25 14.84 14.87
N GLY A 96 -4.70 13.75 15.39
CA GLY A 96 -4.61 13.51 16.83
C GLY A 96 -3.43 14.21 17.52
N GLN A 97 -2.47 14.75 16.76
CA GLN A 97 -1.25 15.37 17.30
C GLN A 97 -1.16 16.87 17.01
N ALA A 98 -1.61 17.30 15.83
CA ALA A 98 -1.51 18.67 15.32
C ALA A 98 -2.81 19.45 15.51
N GLN A 99 -2.69 20.78 15.58
CA GLN A 99 -3.81 21.71 15.77
C GLN A 99 -4.46 22.08 14.44
N PRO A 100 -5.73 22.52 14.46
CA PRO A 100 -6.36 23.08 13.27
C PRO A 100 -5.57 24.28 12.73
N GLY A 101 -5.28 24.27 11.42
CA GLY A 101 -4.49 25.30 10.77
C GLY A 101 -2.96 25.06 10.78
N ASP A 102 -2.48 23.99 11.39
CA ASP A 102 -1.08 23.58 11.23
C ASP A 102 -0.77 23.25 9.76
N THR A 103 0.49 23.49 9.37
CA THR A 103 0.95 23.26 7.99
C THR A 103 1.53 21.86 7.82
N VAL A 104 1.00 21.10 6.86
CA VAL A 104 1.44 19.75 6.49
C VAL A 104 2.07 19.76 5.10
N LEU A 105 3.32 19.28 5.02
CA LEU A 105 4.06 19.12 3.78
C LEU A 105 3.73 17.79 3.09
N PHE A 106 3.47 17.87 1.78
CA PHE A 106 3.33 16.72 0.89
C PHE A 106 4.24 16.83 -0.33
N THR A 107 4.49 15.73 -1.02
CA THR A 107 5.22 15.75 -2.29
C THR A 107 4.39 16.20 -3.49
N GLY A 108 3.08 16.41 -3.30
CA GLY A 108 2.18 16.86 -4.36
C GLY A 108 0.71 16.87 -3.93
N PRO A 109 -0.17 17.49 -4.74
CA PRO A 109 -1.55 17.77 -4.36
C PRO A 109 -2.45 16.53 -4.26
N THR A 110 -2.13 15.45 -4.98
CA THR A 110 -2.93 14.22 -4.92
C THR A 110 -2.91 13.60 -3.52
N LEU A 111 -1.76 13.63 -2.84
CA LEU A 111 -1.62 13.05 -1.51
C LEU A 111 -2.34 13.88 -0.45
N SER A 112 -2.27 15.22 -0.54
CA SER A 112 -3.01 16.08 0.40
C SER A 112 -4.52 15.91 0.25
N GLN A 113 -5.03 15.75 -0.98
CA GLN A 113 -6.46 15.46 -1.21
C GLN A 113 -6.91 14.12 -0.63
N LEU A 114 -6.08 13.09 -0.70
CA LEU A 114 -6.39 11.78 -0.09
C LEU A 114 -6.35 11.85 1.44
N PHE A 115 -5.38 12.60 1.98
CA PHE A 115 -5.24 12.85 3.40
C PHE A 115 -6.44 13.62 3.95
N GLU A 116 -6.84 14.71 3.29
CA GLU A 116 -7.93 15.59 3.72
C GLU A 116 -9.27 14.86 3.89
N ARG A 117 -9.55 13.85 3.05
CA ARG A 117 -10.76 13.02 3.15
C ARG A 117 -10.93 12.31 4.50
N CYS A 118 -9.82 12.12 5.20
CA CYS A 118 -9.75 11.35 6.44
C CYS A 118 -9.26 12.18 7.63
N ALA A 119 -8.87 13.44 7.41
CA ALA A 119 -8.50 14.38 8.46
C ALA A 119 -9.76 14.77 9.26
N THR A 120 -9.62 14.96 10.58
CA THR A 120 -10.77 15.32 11.43
C THR A 120 -11.00 16.83 11.54
N HIS A 121 -10.02 17.63 11.11
CA HIS A 121 -10.04 19.09 11.14
C HIS A 121 -9.15 19.65 10.01
N PRO A 122 -9.30 20.93 9.61
CA PRO A 122 -8.61 21.48 8.46
C PRO A 122 -7.13 21.79 8.75
N PHE A 123 -6.30 21.56 7.73
CA PHE A 123 -4.86 21.86 7.72
C PHE A 123 -4.50 22.80 6.58
N ASN A 124 -3.37 23.49 6.71
CA ASN A 124 -2.72 24.15 5.60
C ASN A 124 -1.79 23.16 4.89
N TYR A 125 -1.71 23.24 3.57
CA TYR A 125 -0.92 22.31 2.77
C TYR A 125 0.15 23.04 1.98
N ILE A 126 1.39 22.59 2.12
CA ILE A 126 2.50 23.01 1.28
C ILE A 126 3.06 21.82 0.51
N PHE A 127 3.70 22.09 -0.62
CA PHE A 127 4.20 21.06 -1.52
C PHE A 127 5.69 21.22 -1.78
N GLY A 128 6.44 20.13 -1.63
CA GLY A 128 7.89 20.08 -1.85
C GLY A 128 8.33 18.80 -2.58
N PRO A 129 9.64 18.61 -2.81
CA PRO A 129 10.74 19.47 -2.37
C PRO A 129 10.77 20.80 -3.15
N SER A 130 10.97 21.92 -2.45
CA SER A 130 11.31 23.23 -3.03
C SER A 130 12.63 23.71 -2.43
N GLU A 131 13.46 24.43 -3.20
CA GLU A 131 14.75 24.96 -2.74
C GLU A 131 14.61 25.93 -1.55
N SER A 132 13.42 26.51 -1.38
CA SER A 132 13.01 27.24 -0.19
C SER A 132 11.58 26.87 0.13
N LEU A 133 11.37 26.23 1.29
CA LEU A 133 10.04 26.19 1.89
C LEU A 133 9.75 27.60 2.39
N THR A 134 8.66 28.21 1.90
CA THR A 134 8.31 29.60 2.24
C THR A 134 7.77 29.72 3.68
N GLU A 135 7.36 28.58 4.26
CA GLU A 135 6.94 28.41 5.64
C GLU A 135 7.57 27.13 6.17
N GLU A 136 7.95 27.10 7.45
CA GLU A 136 8.45 25.90 8.13
C GLU A 136 7.25 24.98 8.42
N PRO A 137 7.09 23.85 7.70
CA PRO A 137 6.03 22.90 7.99
C PRO A 137 6.26 22.26 9.36
N GLY A 138 5.26 22.23 10.24
CA GLY A 138 5.36 21.47 11.50
C GLY A 138 5.37 19.95 11.28
N VAL A 139 4.80 19.46 10.16
CA VAL A 139 4.67 18.04 9.86
C VAL A 139 4.86 17.77 8.36
N ALA A 140 5.51 16.66 8.01
CA ALA A 140 5.54 16.10 6.66
C ALA A 140 4.97 14.70 6.63
N VAL A 141 4.30 14.37 5.53
CA VAL A 141 3.89 12.99 5.22
C VAL A 141 4.55 12.57 3.91
N PHE A 142 5.40 11.54 3.97
CA PHE A 142 6.14 11.02 2.83
C PHE A 142 5.65 9.63 2.43
N TRP A 143 5.36 9.49 1.14
CA TRP A 143 4.90 8.25 0.54
C TRP A 143 6.09 7.39 0.06
N SER A 144 6.18 6.16 0.55
CA SER A 144 7.33 5.26 0.33
C SER A 144 7.46 4.77 -1.12
N ARG A 145 6.40 4.92 -1.92
CA ARG A 145 6.32 4.44 -3.31
C ARG A 145 7.49 4.88 -4.22
N PHE A 146 7.95 6.11 -4.05
CA PHE A 146 9.06 6.70 -4.82
C PHE A 146 10.29 6.94 -3.95
N ASP A 147 10.39 6.20 -2.85
CA ASP A 147 11.48 6.31 -1.90
C ASP A 147 11.56 7.64 -1.14
N ASN A 148 10.49 8.45 -1.19
CA ASN A 148 10.47 9.79 -0.60
C ASN A 148 10.64 9.79 0.92
N ASP A 149 10.25 8.71 1.59
CA ASP A 149 10.41 8.52 3.04
C ASP A 149 11.89 8.48 3.48
N ILE A 150 12.79 7.99 2.61
CA ILE A 150 14.24 7.92 2.88
C ILE A 150 15.06 8.96 2.11
N VAL A 151 14.57 9.42 0.95
CA VAL A 151 15.29 10.39 0.10
C VAL A 151 15.00 11.83 0.54
N LEU A 152 13.77 12.14 0.95
CA LEU A 152 13.39 13.50 1.33
C LEU A 152 13.58 13.71 2.83
N TYR A 153 14.35 14.76 3.15
CA TYR A 153 14.71 15.15 4.50
C TYR A 153 15.20 13.98 5.37
N PRO A 154 16.29 13.30 4.93
CA PRO A 154 16.84 12.13 5.63
C PRO A 154 17.33 12.43 7.06
N GLU A 155 17.58 13.70 7.38
CA GLU A 155 18.02 14.18 8.69
C GLU A 155 16.94 14.10 9.78
N PHE A 156 15.66 14.01 9.40
CA PHE A 156 14.55 13.88 10.35
C PHE A 156 14.06 12.43 10.41
N ASP A 157 14.11 11.87 11.61
CA ASP A 157 13.57 10.55 11.89
C ASP A 157 12.02 10.55 11.83
N PRO A 158 11.41 9.48 11.32
CA PRO A 158 9.97 9.36 11.29
C PRO A 158 9.40 9.20 12.70
N VAL A 159 8.45 10.07 13.06
CA VAL A 159 7.69 9.97 14.32
C VAL A 159 6.60 8.92 14.24
N PHE A 160 6.13 8.61 13.04
CA PHE A 160 5.14 7.56 12.80
C PHE A 160 5.40 6.89 11.44
N THR A 161 5.40 5.56 11.45
CA THR A 161 5.68 4.74 10.27
C THR A 161 4.52 3.80 10.01
N ILE A 162 3.84 4.00 8.89
CA ILE A 162 2.71 3.18 8.44
C ILE A 162 3.29 2.01 7.65
N ARG A 163 3.16 0.80 8.21
CA ARG A 163 3.73 -0.41 7.63
C ARG A 163 2.84 -1.63 7.81
N ARG A 164 3.10 -2.66 6.99
CA ARG A 164 2.66 -4.02 7.25
C ARG A 164 3.89 -4.92 7.26
N GLY A 165 4.19 -5.50 8.42
CA GLY A 165 5.43 -6.28 8.60
C GLY A 165 6.65 -5.38 8.47
N LYS A 166 7.51 -5.63 7.49
CA LYS A 166 8.68 -4.77 7.23
C LYS A 166 8.38 -3.68 6.20
N THR A 167 7.47 -3.93 5.26
CA THR A 167 7.13 -2.99 4.19
C THR A 167 6.52 -1.70 4.71
N VAL A 168 7.25 -0.59 4.53
CA VAL A 168 6.81 0.77 4.80
C VAL A 168 5.98 1.31 3.64
N PHE A 169 4.80 1.85 3.93
CA PHE A 169 3.92 2.50 2.95
C PHE A 169 4.04 4.02 2.98
N ALA A 170 4.12 4.59 4.18
CA ALA A 170 4.39 6.02 4.35
C ALA A 170 4.98 6.28 5.74
N VAL A 171 5.60 7.46 5.87
CA VAL A 171 6.11 7.97 7.14
C VAL A 171 5.59 9.37 7.39
N VAL A 172 5.45 9.70 8.67
CA VAL A 172 5.21 11.05 9.15
C VAL A 172 6.47 11.52 9.86
N LYS A 173 6.98 12.68 9.47
CA LYS A 173 8.13 13.35 10.10
C LYS A 173 7.67 14.66 10.71
N VAL A 174 8.22 15.02 11.86
CA VAL A 174 8.08 16.38 12.41
C VAL A 174 9.28 17.17 11.94
N MET A 175 9.02 18.34 11.38
CA MET A 175 10.08 19.27 10.98
C MET A 175 10.06 20.45 11.95
N PRO A 176 11.24 21.04 12.22
CA PRO A 176 11.39 22.18 13.12
C PRO A 176 10.72 23.44 12.57
#